data_AF-A0A423XPZ0-F1
#
_entry.id   AF-A0A423XPZ0-F1
#
_cell.length_a   1.000
_cell.length_b   1.000
_cell.length_c   1.000
_cell.angle_alpha   90.00
_cell.angle_beta   90.00
_cell.angle_gamma   90.00
#
_symmetry.space_group_name_H-M   'P 1'
#
loop_
_entity.id
_entity.type
_entity.pdbx_description
1 polymer ?
#
loop_
_entity_poly.entity_id
_entity_poly.type
_entity_poly.pdbx_seq_one_letter_code
_entity_poly.pdbx_strand_id
1 'polypeptide(L)' 'TLYRLTKGDAYVTSDVGQHQMFAALHYTFDKPRRWINSGGLGTMGFGLPAALGVKLALPEETVVCVTGDGSI' A
#
# COMPACT_ATOMS: atom_id res chain seq x y z
N THR A 1 2.33 1.04 15.52
CA THR A 1 2.74 1.06 14.10
C THR A 1 1.59 0.54 13.25
N LEU A 2 1.51 0.93 11.98
CA LEU A 2 0.42 0.51 11.08
C LEU A 2 0.26 -1.02 11.07
N TYR A 3 1.36 -1.76 10.99
CA TYR A 3 1.39 -3.22 11.10
C TYR A 3 0.67 -3.78 12.33
N ARG A 4 0.85 -3.19 13.52
CA ARG A 4 0.19 -3.67 14.74
C ARG A 4 -1.32 -3.42 14.73
N LEU A 5 -1.76 -2.31 14.11
CA LEU A 5 -3.18 -1.98 14.00
C LEU A 5 -3.90 -2.93 13.03
N THR A 6 -3.22 -3.29 11.94
CA THR A 6 -3.75 -4.19 10.90
C THR A 6 -3.43 -5.66 11.15
N LYS A 7 -2.66 -5.97 12.20
CA LYS A 7 -2.14 -7.32 12.52
C LYS A 7 -1.42 -7.98 11.33
N GLY A 8 -0.78 -7.19 10.46
CA GLY A 8 -0.12 -7.69 9.25
C GLY A 8 -1.06 -8.14 8.12
N ASP A 9 -2.38 -8.09 8.33
CA ASP A 9 -3.36 -8.68 7.40
C ASP A 9 -3.80 -7.75 6.26
N ALA A 10 -3.66 -6.44 6.44
CA ALA A 10 -4.14 -5.47 5.46
C ALA A 10 -3.36 -5.53 4.14
N TYR A 11 -4.08 -5.25 3.05
CA TYR A 11 -3.49 -4.94 1.77
C TYR A 11 -2.97 -3.50 1.80
N VAL A 12 -1.67 -3.34 1.65
CA VAL A 12 -1.03 -2.03 1.61
C VAL A 12 -0.76 -1.68 0.16
N THR A 13 -1.23 -0.51 -0.23
CA THR A 13 -0.85 0.14 -1.48
C THR A 13 0.09 1.29 -1.15
N SER A 14 1.05 1.54 -2.03
CA SER A 14 1.89 2.72 -1.90
C SER A 14 2.09 3.42 -3.22
N ASP A 15 2.18 4.74 -3.14
CA ASP A 15 2.76 5.54 -4.22
C ASP A 15 4.28 5.35 -4.28
N VAL A 16 4.93 6.14 -5.13
CA VAL A 16 6.37 6.08 -5.37
C VAL A 16 7.03 7.31 -4.73
N GLY A 17 8.02 7.06 -3.88
CA GLY A 17 8.75 8.11 -3.17
C GLY A 17 9.28 7.63 -1.81
N GLN A 18 9.67 8.57 -0.95
CA GLN A 18 10.21 8.21 0.38
C GLN A 18 9.19 7.48 1.27
N HIS A 19 7.90 7.78 1.11
CA HIS A 19 6.81 7.09 1.80
C HIS A 19 6.70 5.60 1.38
N GLN A 20 7.07 5.25 0.14
CA GLN A 20 7.19 3.87 -0.32
C GLN A 20 8.28 3.12 0.46
N MET A 21 9.45 3.75 0.59
CA MET A 21 10.58 3.19 1.35
C MET A 21 10.22 3.03 2.83
N PHE A 22 9.51 4.00 3.40
CA PHE A 22 8.98 3.92 4.76
C PHE A 22 8.04 2.71 4.94
N ALA A 23 7.10 2.51 4.00
CA ALA A 23 6.22 1.34 4.02
C ALA A 23 7.02 0.02 3.94
N ALA A 24 8.01 -0.05 3.05
CA ALA A 24 8.87 -1.23 2.89
C ALA A 24 9.69 -1.58 4.14
N LEU A 25 10.19 -0.56 4.85
CA LEU A 25 11.05 -0.74 6.03
C LEU A 25 10.26 -1.01 7.31
N HIS A 26 9.02 -0.52 7.42
CA HIS A 26 8.27 -0.52 8.68
C HIS A 26 6.95 -1.29 8.67
N TYR A 27 6.49 -1.74 7.51
CA TYR A 27 5.31 -2.62 7.39
C TYR A 27 5.76 -3.98 6.86
N THR A 28 5.86 -4.96 7.77
CA THR A 28 6.17 -6.34 7.39
C THR A 28 4.93 -7.00 6.78
N PHE A 29 5.15 -7.82 5.75
CA PHE A 29 4.08 -8.48 5.00
C PHE A 29 4.08 -9.98 5.31
N ASP A 30 3.12 -10.42 6.12
CA ASP A 30 3.07 -11.82 6.58
C ASP A 30 2.42 -12.77 5.56
N LYS A 31 1.80 -12.21 4.52
CA LYS A 31 1.10 -12.96 3.47
C LYS A 31 1.54 -12.47 2.08
N PRO A 32 1.56 -13.37 1.07
CA PRO A 32 1.87 -12.98 -0.29
C PRO A 32 0.82 -12.00 -0.83
N ARG A 33 1.23 -11.14 -1.78
CA ARG A 33 0.35 -10.18 -2.47
C ARG A 33 -0.33 -9.17 -1.53
N ARG A 34 0.32 -8.82 -0.42
CA ARG A 34 -0.13 -7.79 0.54
C ARG A 34 0.49 -6.41 0.31
N TRP A 35 1.45 -6.30 -0.59
CA TRP A 35 2.01 -5.02 -1.01
C TRP A 35 1.79 -4.80 -2.50
N ILE A 36 1.04 -3.77 -2.85
CA ILE A 36 0.74 -3.38 -4.22
C ILE A 36 1.40 -2.03 -4.48
N ASN A 37 2.44 -2.00 -5.31
CA ASN A 37 3.17 -0.78 -5.62
C ASN A 37 3.62 -0.75 -7.09
N SER A 38 4.02 0.43 -7.57
CA SER A 38 4.64 0.60 -8.89
C SER A 38 6.16 0.40 -8.79
N GLY A 39 6.60 -0.78 -8.33
CA GLY A 39 8.02 -1.06 -8.07
C GLY A 39 8.91 -1.15 -9.32
N GLY A 40 8.32 -1.53 -10.47
CA GLY A 40 9.06 -1.64 -11.74
C GLY A 40 9.14 -0.33 -12.51
N LEU A 41 7.99 0.33 -12.73
CA LEU A 41 7.92 1.57 -13.53
C LEU A 41 8.18 2.83 -12.69
N GLY A 42 7.91 2.81 -11.39
CA GLY A 42 8.16 3.97 -10.52
C GLY A 42 7.17 5.13 -10.73
N THR A 43 5.94 4.84 -11.17
CA THR A 43 4.93 5.88 -11.45
C THR A 43 4.29 6.42 -10.16
N MET A 44 4.39 7.73 -9.93
CA MET A 44 3.63 8.46 -8.90
C MET A 44 2.15 8.54 -9.26
N GLY A 45 1.27 8.55 -8.25
CA GLY A 45 -0.20 8.54 -8.42
C GLY A 45 -0.79 7.14 -8.62
N PHE A 46 0.02 6.09 -8.50
CA PHE A 46 -0.42 4.69 -8.59
C PHE A 46 -1.16 4.20 -7.33
N GLY A 47 -0.79 4.72 -6.15
CA GLY A 47 -1.20 4.20 -4.85
C GLY A 47 -2.71 4.22 -4.64
N LEU A 48 -3.35 5.38 -4.83
CA LEU A 48 -4.79 5.53 -4.58
C LEU A 48 -5.66 4.72 -5.57
N PRO A 49 -5.44 4.78 -6.90
CA PRO A 49 -6.17 3.93 -7.84
C PRO A 49 -6.00 2.43 -7.56
N ALA A 50 -4.79 2.00 -7.17
CA ALA A 50 -4.55 0.62 -6.77
C ALA A 50 -5.34 0.24 -5.51
N ALA A 51 -5.38 1.10 -4.49
CA ALA A 51 -6.16 0.87 -3.28
C ALA A 51 -7.65 0.71 -3.58
N LEU A 52 -8.19 1.58 -4.43
CA LEU A 52 -9.59 1.50 -4.88
C LEU A 52 -9.84 0.17 -5.60
N GLY A 53 -8.95 -0.23 -6.53
CA GLY A 53 -9.06 -1.50 -7.24
C GLY A 53 -9.06 -2.71 -6.29
N VAL A 54 -8.17 -2.72 -5.29
CA VAL A 54 -8.15 -3.78 -4.27
C VAL A 54 -9.46 -3.81 -3.48
N LYS A 55 -9.97 -2.65 -3.05
CA LYS A 55 -11.21 -2.58 -2.26
C LYS A 55 -12.44 -2.98 -3.07
N LEU A 56 -12.47 -2.70 -4.37
CA LEU A 56 -13.52 -3.17 -5.27
C LEU A 56 -13.47 -4.70 -5.45
N ALA A 57 -12.27 -5.27 -5.58
CA ALA A 57 -12.10 -6.72 -5.73
C ALA A 57 -12.31 -7.50 -4.42
N LEU A 58 -12.00 -6.87 -3.27
CA LEU A 58 -12.04 -7.47 -1.93
C LEU A 58 -12.75 -6.53 -0.94
N PRO A 59 -14.10 -6.43 -1.00
CA PRO A 59 -14.86 -5.42 -0.25
C PRO A 59 -14.74 -5.53 1.27
N GLU A 60 -14.53 -6.73 1.81
CA GLU A 60 -14.43 -6.97 3.25
C GLU A 60 -13.02 -6.77 3.81
N GLU A 61 -12.01 -6.70 2.94
CA GLU A 61 -10.62 -6.64 3.36
C GLU A 61 -10.21 -5.22 3.75
N THR A 62 -9.30 -5.12 4.71
CA THR A 62 -8.70 -3.84 5.09
C THR A 62 -7.67 -3.44 4.04
N VAL A 63 -7.82 -2.24 3.48
CA VAL A 63 -6.90 -1.67 2.49
C VAL A 63 -6.35 -0.37 3.04
N VAL A 64 -5.03 -0.21 3.01
CA VAL A 64 -4.34 1.01 3.45
C VAL A 64 -3.57 1.59 2.28
N CYS A 65 -3.74 2.88 2.02
CA CYS A 65 -2.94 3.61 1.03
C CYS A 65 -1.91 4.47 1.76
N VAL A 66 -0.63 4.20 1.52
CA VAL A 66 0.50 5.02 1.99
C VAL A 66 0.96 5.88 0.83
N THR A 67 0.58 7.15 0.85
CA THR A 67 0.82 8.09 -0.24
C THR A 67 1.47 9.37 0.26
N GLY A 68 2.25 10.00 -0.62
CA GLY A 68 2.84 11.31 -0.38
C GLY A 68 1.92 12.42 -0.89
N ASP A 69 2.09 13.61 -0.33
CA ASP A 69 1.45 14.86 -0.77
C ASP A 69 1.72 15.18 -2.26
N GLY A 70 2.87 14.81 -2.81
CA GLY A 70 3.14 15.00 -4.23
C GLY A 70 2.39 14.04 -5.16
N SER A 71 1.70 13.02 -4.63
CA SER A 71 0.98 12.00 -5.42
C SER A 71 -0.54 12.20 -5.44
N ILE A 72 -1.08 13.11 -4.61
CA ILE A 72 -2.50 13.48 -4.51
C ILE A 72 -2.61 14.98 -4.30
#